data_AF-A0A925PVF0-F1
#
_entry.id   AF-A0A925PVF0-F1
#
_cell.length_a   1.000
_cell.length_b   1.000
_cell.length_c   1.000
_cell.angle_alpha   90.00
_cell.angle_beta   90.00
_cell.angle_gamma   90.00
#
_symmetry.space_group_name_H-M   'P 1'
#
loop_
_entity.id
_entity.type
_entity.pdbx_description
1 polymer ?
#
loop_
_entity_poly.entity_id
_entity_poly.type
_entity_poly.pdbx_seq_one_letter_code
_entity_poly.pdbx_strand_id
1 'polypeptide(L)'
;MYRLALALLIGWIPVFTGMTYAQTYPSKPIKIVVPYPPGGFNDTLGRTLAAKFTEAWGQPAVVENKPGANTVIGVDFVAKSPPDGYTLLVVA
;
A
#
# COMPACT_ATOMS: atom_id res chain seq x y z
N MET A 1 -53.60 23.74 27.77
CA MET A 1 -53.52 23.31 26.36
C MET A 1 -52.10 23.38 25.76
N TYR A 2 -51.03 23.50 26.57
CA TYR A 2 -49.64 23.66 26.05
C TYR A 2 -48.73 22.43 26.21
N ARG A 3 -49.24 21.31 26.76
CA ARG A 3 -48.42 20.11 27.05
C ARG A 3 -48.17 19.21 25.83
N LEU A 4 -48.81 19.49 24.69
CA LEU A 4 -48.70 18.72 23.45
C LEU A 4 -47.64 19.26 22.48
N ALA A 5 -47.10 20.46 22.72
CA ALA A 5 -46.10 21.08 21.82
C ALA A 5 -44.67 20.54 22.00
N LEU A 6 -44.39 19.80 23.10
CA LEU A 6 -43.03 19.38 23.45
C LEU A 6 -42.67 17.97 22.94
N ALA A 7 -43.61 17.22 22.35
CA ALA A 7 -43.40 15.82 21.99
C ALA A 7 -42.93 15.60 20.53
N LEU A 8 -42.88 16.65 19.69
CA LEU A 8 -42.61 16.54 18.26
C LEU A 8 -41.19 16.92 17.83
N LEU A 9 -40.27 17.19 18.77
CA LEU A 9 -38.91 17.67 18.49
C LEU A 9 -37.80 16.62 18.59
N ILE A 10 -38.12 15.35 18.86
CA ILE A 10 -37.10 14.28 19.09
C ILE A 10 -36.81 13.45 17.82
N GLY A 11 -37.51 13.70 16.72
CA GLY A 11 -37.57 12.76 15.59
C GLY A 11 -36.81 13.14 14.33
N TRP A 12 -35.63 13.76 14.38
CA TRP A 12 -34.80 13.81 13.17
C TRP A 12 -33.30 13.97 13.49
N ILE A 13 -32.64 12.84 13.75
CA ILE A 13 -31.19 12.76 13.62
C ILE A 13 -30.94 12.35 12.16
N PRO A 14 -30.43 13.24 11.28
CA PRO A 14 -30.00 12.83 9.96
C PRO A 14 -28.84 11.85 10.15
N VAL A 15 -29.08 10.58 9.86
CA VAL A 15 -28.03 9.57 9.75
C VAL A 15 -27.22 9.93 8.51
N PHE A 16 -26.15 10.70 8.69
CA PHE A 16 -25.14 10.88 7.65
C PHE A 16 -24.43 9.54 7.46
N THR A 17 -24.93 8.74 6.52
CA THR A 17 -24.18 7.61 5.97
C THR A 17 -22.97 8.21 5.24
N GLY A 18 -21.81 8.20 5.89
CA GLY A 18 -20.57 8.65 5.28
C GLY A 18 -20.29 7.85 4.01
N MET A 19 -20.13 8.54 2.88
CA MET A 19 -19.61 7.91 1.66
C MET A 19 -18.21 7.36 1.94
N THR A 20 -18.11 6.05 2.05
CA THR A 20 -16.81 5.38 2.08
C THR A 20 -16.28 5.33 0.66
N TYR A 21 -15.26 6.13 0.33
CA TYR A 21 -14.51 5.96 -0.90
C TYR A 21 -13.56 4.77 -0.74
N ALA A 22 -13.71 3.77 -1.60
CA ALA A 22 -12.71 2.70 -1.71
C ALA A 22 -11.36 3.36 -2.03
N GLN A 23 -10.32 3.07 -1.25
CA GLN A 23 -9.00 3.58 -1.56
C GLN A 23 -8.48 2.89 -2.82
N THR A 24 -8.20 3.68 -3.85
CA THR A 24 -7.60 3.19 -5.08
C THR A 24 -6.15 2.80 -4.79
N TYR A 25 -5.84 1.51 -4.91
CA TYR A 25 -4.46 1.05 -4.88
C TYR A 25 -3.85 1.15 -6.29
N PRO A 26 -2.59 1.59 -6.42
CA PRO A 26 -1.75 2.23 -5.40
C PRO A 26 -1.99 3.75 -5.30
N SER A 27 -1.91 4.30 -4.08
CA SER A 27 -2.04 5.73 -3.78
C SER A 27 -0.73 6.39 -3.33
N LYS A 28 0.35 5.60 -3.18
CA LYS A 28 1.70 6.03 -2.84
C LYS A 28 2.73 5.16 -3.60
N PRO A 29 4.02 5.57 -3.64
CA PRO A 29 5.06 4.77 -4.28
C PRO A 29 5.17 3.36 -3.72
N ILE A 30 5.52 2.41 -4.60
CA ILE A 30 5.73 1.01 -4.26
C ILE A 30 7.22 0.74 -4.14
N LYS A 31 7.61 -0.02 -3.12
CA LYS A 31 8.97 -0.49 -2.90
C LYS A 31 9.12 -1.91 -3.41
N ILE A 32 10.15 -2.14 -4.21
CA ILE A 32 10.57 -3.48 -4.65
C ILE A 32 11.89 -3.78 -3.96
N VAL A 33 11.88 -4.68 -3.00
CA VAL A 33 13.07 -5.11 -2.27
C VAL A 33 13.75 -6.23 -3.05
N VAL A 34 15.03 -6.02 -3.35
CA VAL A 34 15.89 -7.01 -3.99
C VAL A 34 16.97 -7.42 -2.99
N PRO A 35 16.99 -8.68 -2.49
CA PRO A 35 17.95 -9.13 -1.48
C PRO A 35 19.31 -9.50 -2.08
N TYR A 36 19.73 -8.78 -3.13
CA TYR A 36 20.95 -8.99 -3.90
C TYR A 36 21.66 -7.65 -4.16
N PRO A 37 22.99 -7.65 -4.40
CA PRO A 37 23.72 -6.45 -4.76
C PRO A 37 23.18 -5.78 -6.04
N PRO A 38 23.31 -4.45 -6.19
CA PRO A 38 22.94 -3.74 -7.41
C PRO A 38 23.72 -4.25 -8.64
N GLY A 39 23.09 -4.21 -9.82
CA GLY A 39 23.72 -4.60 -11.09
C GLY A 39 23.71 -6.10 -11.42
N GLY A 40 23.29 -6.97 -10.48
CA GLY A 40 23.07 -8.39 -10.76
C GLY A 40 21.72 -8.68 -11.42
N PHE A 41 21.50 -9.94 -11.82
CA PHE A 41 20.26 -10.38 -12.49
C PHE A 41 18.98 -9.97 -11.74
N ASN A 42 18.92 -10.20 -10.43
CA ASN A 42 17.76 -9.87 -9.61
C ASN A 42 17.52 -8.35 -9.50
N ASP A 43 18.57 -7.54 -9.52
CA ASP A 43 18.45 -6.08 -9.54
C ASP A 43 17.92 -5.60 -10.89
N THR A 44 18.43 -6.13 -12.00
CA THR A 44 17.93 -5.83 -13.34
C THR A 44 16.46 -6.21 -13.47
N LEU A 45 16.08 -7.42 -13.05
CA LEU A 45 14.68 -7.86 -13.03
C LEU A 45 13.80 -6.93 -12.18
N GLY A 46 14.26 -6.59 -10.98
CA GLY A 46 13.56 -5.64 -10.11
C GLY A 46 13.33 -4.27 -10.76
N ARG A 47 14.32 -3.75 -11.49
CA ARG A 47 14.21 -2.47 -12.21
C ARG A 47 13.29 -2.56 -13.43
N THR A 48 13.30 -3.67 -14.15
CA THR A 48 12.35 -3.92 -15.25
C THR A 48 10.91 -3.95 -14.72
N LEU A 49 10.68 -4.64 -13.60
CA LEU A 49 9.37 -4.67 -12.94
C LEU A 49 8.96 -3.28 -12.43
N ALA A 50 9.89 -2.54 -11.84
CA ALA A 50 9.65 -1.18 -11.36
C ALA A 50 9.15 -0.25 -12.49
N ALA A 51 9.79 -0.30 -13.66
CA ALA A 51 9.38 0.48 -14.82
C ALA A 51 7.95 0.09 -15.27
N LYS A 52 7.64 -1.20 -15.32
CA LYS A 52 6.32 -1.71 -15.74
C LYS A 52 5.21 -1.39 -14.75
N PHE A 53 5.49 -1.47 -13.45
CA PHE A 53 4.54 -1.09 -12.41
C PHE A 53 4.28 0.41 -12.40
N THR A 54 5.31 1.22 -12.63
CA THR A 54 5.15 2.67 -12.77
C THR A 54 4.26 3.01 -13.97
N GLU A 55 4.48 2.35 -15.11
CA GLU A 55 3.65 2.50 -16.31
C GLU A 55 2.20 2.07 -16.07
N ALA A 56 1.98 0.91 -15.44
CA ALA A 56 0.65 0.33 -15.25
C ALA A 56 -0.19 1.06 -14.20
N TRP A 57 0.43 1.57 -13.14
CA TRP A 57 -0.29 2.12 -11.99
C TRP A 57 -0.19 3.64 -11.85
N GLY A 58 0.69 4.30 -12.59
CA GLY A 58 0.92 5.74 -12.47
C GLY A 58 1.54 6.18 -11.14
N GLN A 59 1.88 5.24 -10.26
CA GLN A 59 2.65 5.48 -9.04
C GLN A 59 4.09 5.00 -9.23
N PRO A 60 5.09 5.74 -8.73
CA PRO A 60 6.48 5.30 -8.81
C PRO A 60 6.68 3.96 -8.12
N ALA A 61 7.32 3.00 -8.80
CA ALA A 61 7.90 1.83 -8.18
C ALA A 61 9.42 1.98 -8.07
N VAL A 62 9.98 1.73 -6.89
CA VAL A 62 11.38 2.02 -6.55
C VAL A 62 12.06 0.75 -6.05
N VAL A 63 13.24 0.45 -6.60
CA VAL A 63 14.05 -0.69 -6.18
C VAL A 63 14.93 -0.33 -4.99
N GLU A 64 14.89 -1.15 -3.94
CA GLU A 64 15.79 -1.09 -2.79
C GLU A 64 16.60 -2.40 -2.68
N ASN A 65 17.91 -2.31 -2.86
CA ASN A 65 18.81 -3.45 -2.66
C ASN A 65 19.10 -3.64 -1.16
N LYS A 66 18.80 -4.83 -0.63
CA LYS A 66 19.07 -5.23 0.77
C LYS A 66 19.80 -6.58 0.85
N PRO A 67 21.07 -6.65 0.38
CA PRO A 67 21.83 -7.90 0.39
C PRO A 67 22.25 -8.35 1.80
N GLY A 68 22.60 -9.62 1.92
CA GLY A 68 23.25 -10.19 3.11
C GLY A 68 22.53 -11.41 3.70
N ALA A 69 23.25 -12.14 4.55
CA ALA A 69 22.79 -13.37 5.22
C ALA A 69 22.09 -14.37 4.27
N ASN A 70 22.65 -14.62 3.08
CA ASN A 70 22.03 -15.47 2.07
C ASN A 70 20.57 -15.10 1.77
N THR A 71 20.33 -13.82 1.46
CA THR A 71 19.02 -13.18 1.20
C THR A 71 18.12 -12.92 2.42
N VAL A 72 18.41 -13.52 3.57
CA VAL A 72 17.54 -13.48 4.76
C VAL A 72 17.24 -12.05 5.22
N ILE A 73 18.19 -11.11 5.12
CA ILE A 73 17.98 -9.71 5.55
C ILE A 73 16.85 -9.05 4.74
N GLY A 74 16.85 -9.18 3.42
CA GLY A 74 15.82 -8.58 2.58
C GLY A 74 14.49 -9.32 2.69
N VAL A 75 14.51 -10.65 2.80
CA VAL A 75 13.30 -11.46 2.99
C VAL A 75 12.61 -11.12 4.32
N ASP A 76 13.35 -11.08 5.42
CA ASP A 76 12.84 -10.76 6.75
C ASP A 76 12.29 -9.33 6.82
N PHE A 77 12.95 -8.38 6.15
CA PHE A 77 12.46 -7.01 6.01
C PHE A 77 11.08 -6.94 5.34
N VAL A 78 10.90 -7.66 4.22
CA VAL A 78 9.60 -7.69 3.52
C VAL A 78 8.56 -8.43 4.36
N ALA A 79 8.93 -9.56 4.97
CA ALA A 79 8.03 -10.35 5.81
C ALA A 79 7.49 -9.56 7.01
N LYS A 80 8.26 -8.61 7.54
CA LYS A 80 7.87 -7.72 8.64
C LYS A 80 7.25 -6.40 8.19
N SER A 81 7.18 -6.15 6.89
CA SER A 81 6.54 -4.93 6.37
C SER A 81 5.02 -5.00 6.52
N PRO A 82 4.32 -3.84 6.55
CA PRO A 82 2.86 -3.83 6.51
C PRO A 82 2.33 -4.64 5.31
N PRO A 83 1.31 -5.50 5.50
CA PRO A 83 0.72 -6.28 4.41
C PRO A 83 -0.24 -5.43 3.56
N ASP A 84 0.21 -4.24 3.15
CA ASP A 84 -0.57 -3.23 2.43
C ASP A 84 -0.28 -3.22 0.92
N GLY A 85 0.59 -4.12 0.45
CA GLY A 85 0.96 -4.27 -0.95
C GLY A 85 1.99 -3.25 -1.44
N TYR A 86 2.54 -2.37 -0.60
CA TYR A 86 3.53 -1.37 -1.02
C TYR A 86 4.98 -1.82 -0.84
N THR A 87 5.21 -2.99 -0.25
CA THR A 87 6.54 -3.61 -0.19
C THR A 87 6.48 -4.98 -0.86
N LEU A 88 7.11 -5.10 -2.02
CA LEU A 88 7.20 -6.31 -2.82
C LEU A 88 8.61 -6.90 -2.72
N LEU A 89 8.72 -8.23 -2.87
CA LEU A 89 9.99 -8.94 -2.87
C LEU A 89 10.28 -9.50 -4.28
N VAL A 90 11.50 -9.30 -4.76
CA VAL A 90 12.02 -9.97 -5.96
C VAL A 90 13.21 -10.81 -5.53
N VAL A 91 13.03 -12.12 -5.53
CA VAL A 91 14.04 -13.11 -5.14
C VAL A 91 13.95 -14.31 -6.09
N ALA A 92 15.11 -14.91 -6.39
CA ALA A 92 15.26 -16.17 -7.12
C ALA A 92 15.96 -17.18 -6.22
#